data_AF-A0A2I0D8T7-F1
#
_entry.id   AF-A0A2I0D8T7-F1
#
_cell.length_a   1.000
_cell.length_b   1.000
_cell.length_c   1.000
_cell.angle_alpha   90.00
_cell.angle_beta   90.00
_cell.angle_gamma   90.00
#
_symmetry.space_group_name_H-M   'P 1'
#
loop_
_entity.id
_entity.type
_entity.pdbx_description
1 polymer ?
#
loop_
_entity_poly.entity_id
_entity_poly.type
_entity_poly.pdbx_seq_one_letter_code
_entity_poly.pdbx_strand_id
1 'polypeptide(L)'
;MLESDLIKKTFNLYKFGQKVRILSTLELKKEGINDYVVIDKLEVKKDTTDFEISYKIEGAGSGGKFVKENGEWKVLDYSVWEN
;
A
#
# COMPACT_ATOMS: atom_id res chain seq x y z
N MET A 1 10.33 -9.97 -7.67
CA MET A 1 10.87 -8.68 -7.20
C MET A 1 9.75 -7.95 -6.49
N LEU A 2 9.89 -7.69 -5.20
CA LEU A 2 9.00 -6.73 -4.52
C LEU A 2 9.80 -6.00 -3.43
N GLU A 3 10.93 -5.45 -3.86
CA GLU A 3 11.60 -4.32 -3.24
C GLU A 3 11.59 -3.26 -4.34
N SER A 4 10.51 -2.50 -4.47
CA SER A 4 10.63 -1.21 -5.17
C SER A 4 11.51 -0.33 -4.28
N ASP A 5 12.37 0.52 -4.86
CA ASP A 5 13.19 1.48 -4.08
C ASP A 5 12.38 2.30 -3.04
N LEU A 6 11.08 2.43 -3.30
CA LEU A 6 10.10 3.13 -2.48
C LEU A 6 9.69 2.39 -1.19
N ILE A 7 9.64 1.05 -1.17
CA ILE A 7 9.12 0.27 -0.04
C ILE A 7 10.21 -0.65 0.47
N LYS A 8 10.69 -0.37 1.69
CA LYS A 8 11.76 -1.13 2.35
C LYS A 8 11.21 -1.85 3.57
N LYS A 9 11.69 -3.07 3.82
CA LYS A 9 11.32 -3.87 5.01
C LYS A 9 11.63 -3.17 6.34
N THR A 10 12.53 -2.20 6.32
CA THR A 10 12.91 -1.41 7.49
C THR A 10 11.88 -0.34 7.85
N PHE A 11 10.88 -0.09 7.00
CA PHE A 11 9.84 0.89 7.29
C PHE A 11 8.97 0.44 8.47
N ASN A 12 8.73 1.37 9.39
CA ASN A 12 7.85 1.16 10.53
C ASN A 12 6.45 1.65 10.15
N LEU A 13 5.71 0.80 9.45
CA LEU A 13 4.30 1.01 9.15
C LEU A 13 3.43 0.42 10.25
N TYR A 14 2.32 1.07 10.56
CA TYR A 14 1.39 0.64 11.60
C TYR A 14 -0.05 0.64 11.07
N LYS A 15 -0.82 -0.39 11.40
CA LYS A 15 -2.26 -0.51 11.15
C LYS A 15 -2.94 -0.72 12.50
N PHE A 16 -3.86 0.16 12.89
CA PHE A 16 -4.55 0.11 14.19
C PHE A 16 -3.60 -0.03 15.40
N GLY A 17 -2.48 0.70 15.37
CA GLY A 17 -1.45 0.66 16.42
C GLY A 17 -0.55 -0.58 16.39
N GLN A 18 -0.80 -1.55 15.50
CA GLN A 18 0.03 -2.74 15.34
C GLN A 18 1.02 -2.56 14.19
N LYS A 19 2.28 -2.96 14.41
CA LYS A 19 3.31 -2.90 13.36
C LYS A 19 2.99 -3.90 12.26
N VAL A 20 2.98 -3.45 11.00
CA VAL A 20 2.80 -4.34 9.85
C VAL A 20 4.14 -4.92 9.39
N ARG A 21 4.11 -6.16 8.93
CA ARG A 21 5.25 -6.84 8.31
C ARG A 21 5.22 -6.59 6.81
N ILE A 22 6.32 -6.12 6.25
CA ILE A 22 6.50 -6.00 4.80
C ILE A 22 7.24 -7.26 4.34
N LEU A 23 6.58 -8.08 3.53
CA LEU A 23 7.08 -9.37 3.07
C LEU A 23 7.10 -9.42 1.55
N SER A 24 8.08 -10.13 0.99
CA SER A 24 8.05 -10.50 -0.42
C SER A 24 7.04 -11.63 -0.65
N THR A 25 6.62 -11.80 -1.91
CA THR A 25 5.73 -12.91 -2.31
C THR A 25 6.32 -14.29 -2.00
N LEU A 26 7.66 -14.43 -1.99
CA LEU A 26 8.31 -15.69 -1.64
C LEU A 26 8.20 -16.01 -0.14
N GLU A 27 8.33 -14.99 0.71
CA GLU A 27 8.16 -15.14 2.16
C GLU A 27 6.71 -15.47 2.51
N LEU A 28 5.74 -14.80 1.87
CA LEU A 28 4.31 -15.11 2.04
C LEU A 28 4.03 -16.59 1.72
N LYS A 29 4.53 -17.09 0.59
CA LYS A 29 4.40 -18.51 0.21
C LYS A 29 5.08 -19.45 1.19
N LYS A 30 6.31 -19.13 1.63
CA LYS A 30 7.09 -19.96 2.55
C LYS A 30 6.42 -20.06 3.93
N GLU A 31 5.83 -18.97 4.40
CA GLU A 31 5.15 -18.89 5.71
C GLU A 31 3.69 -19.34 5.64
N GLY A 32 3.15 -19.62 4.45
CA GLY A 32 1.75 -20.01 4.27
C GLY A 32 0.76 -18.88 4.58
N ILE A 33 1.20 -17.61 4.45
CA ILE A 33 0.37 -16.43 4.70
C ILE A 33 -0.44 -16.13 3.44
N ASN A 34 -1.76 -16.27 3.56
CA ASN A 34 -2.70 -15.99 2.47
C ASN A 34 -3.48 -14.68 2.68
N ASP A 35 -3.61 -14.23 3.93
CA ASP A 35 -4.24 -12.96 4.29
C ASP A 35 -3.19 -11.84 4.31
N TYR A 36 -3.22 -11.00 3.29
CA TYR A 36 -2.32 -9.86 3.14
C TYR A 36 -2.92 -8.78 2.26
N VAL A 37 -2.44 -7.55 2.49
CA VAL A 37 -2.72 -6.40 1.61
C VAL A 37 -1.64 -6.32 0.55
N VAL A 38 -2.07 -6.15 -0.70
CA VAL A 38 -1.18 -5.88 -1.83
C VAL A 38 -1.16 -4.38 -2.10
N ILE A 39 0.02 -3.84 -2.36
CA ILE A 39 0.17 -2.52 -2.98
C ILE A 39 0.26 -2.77 -4.48
N ASP A 40 -0.85 -2.62 -5.19
CA ASP A 40 -0.92 -2.87 -6.64
C ASP A 40 -0.27 -1.69 -7.40
N LYS A 41 -0.42 -0.46 -6.90
CA LYS A 41 0.20 0.74 -7.46
C LYS A 41 0.70 1.67 -6.36
N LEU A 42 1.91 2.21 -6.55
CA LEU A 42 2.42 3.34 -5.77
C LEU A 42 3.38 4.16 -6.64
N GLU A 43 2.89 5.29 -7.15
CA GLU A 43 3.66 6.20 -7.99
C GLU A 43 3.79 7.55 -7.29
N VAL A 44 5.00 7.86 -6.84
CA VAL A 44 5.30 9.15 -6.21
C VAL A 44 5.91 10.09 -7.25
N LYS A 45 5.24 11.21 -7.49
CA LYS A 45 5.74 12.34 -8.29
C LYS A 45 6.14 13.48 -7.34
N LYS A 46 6.57 14.62 -7.91
CA LYS A 46 7.05 15.77 -7.12
C LYS A 46 6.02 16.27 -6.10
N ASP A 47 4.78 16.42 -6.55
CA ASP A 47 3.66 17.04 -5.84
C ASP A 47 2.39 16.20 -5.84
N THR A 48 2.39 15.04 -6.50
CA THR A 48 1.26 14.11 -6.49
C THR A 48 1.73 12.70 -6.18
N THR A 49 0.86 11.89 -5.57
CA THR A 49 1.07 10.44 -5.42
C THR A 49 -0.20 9.71 -5.80
N ASP A 50 -0.07 8.73 -6.69
CA ASP A 50 -1.15 7.82 -7.06
C ASP A 50 -0.92 6.48 -6.33
N PHE A 51 -1.97 5.91 -5.74
CA PHE A 51 -1.88 4.61 -5.05
C PHE A 51 -3.06 3.70 -5.35
N GLU A 52 -2.81 2.40 -5.23
CA GLU A 52 -3.82 1.36 -5.28
C GLU A 52 -3.41 0.23 -4.35
N ILE A 53 -4.33 -0.20 -3.49
CA ILE A 53 -4.17 -1.36 -2.61
C ILE A 53 -5.36 -2.30 -2.75
N SER A 54 -5.11 -3.60 -2.55
CA SER A 54 -6.17 -4.61 -2.57
C SER A 54 -6.02 -5.67 -1.47
N TYR A 55 -7.17 -6.11 -1.00
CA TYR A 55 -7.40 -7.18 -0.06
C TYR A 55 -7.92 -8.38 -0.85
N LYS A 56 -7.00 -9.25 -1.29
CA LYS A 56 -7.32 -10.29 -2.30
C LYS A 56 -8.31 -11.33 -1.76
N ILE A 57 -8.32 -11.60 -0.45
CA ILE A 57 -9.26 -12.57 0.16
C ILE A 57 -10.67 -11.98 0.22
N GLU A 58 -10.78 -10.73 0.68
CA GLU A 58 -12.05 -10.03 0.88
C GLU A 58 -12.67 -9.55 -0.45
N GLY A 59 -11.91 -9.58 -1.55
CA GLY A 59 -12.36 -9.03 -2.83
C GLY A 59 -12.53 -7.51 -2.78
N ALA A 60 -11.88 -6.83 -1.83
CA ALA A 60 -12.00 -5.40 -1.60
C ALA A 60 -10.72 -4.65 -2.00
N GLY A 61 -10.85 -3.37 -2.28
CA GLY A 61 -9.71 -2.52 -2.60
C GLY A 61 -9.97 -1.05 -2.37
N SER A 62 -8.90 -0.28 -2.42
CA SER A 62 -8.98 1.18 -2.38
C SER A 62 -7.86 1.78 -3.19
N GLY A 63 -8.14 2.92 -3.81
CA GLY A 63 -7.18 3.66 -4.60
C GLY A 63 -7.49 5.14 -4.54
N GLY A 64 -6.53 5.93 -5.00
CA GLY A 64 -6.70 7.37 -4.99
C GLY A 64 -5.45 8.14 -5.31
N LYS A 65 -5.57 9.45 -5.15
CA LYS A 65 -4.52 10.41 -5.43
C LYS A 65 -4.36 11.36 -4.26
N PHE A 66 -3.12 11.57 -3.86
CA PHE A 66 -2.73 12.65 -2.96
C PHE A 66 -2.05 13.77 -3.75
N VAL A 67 -2.21 15.01 -3.27
CA VAL A 67 -1.50 16.20 -3.75
C VAL A 67 -0.79 16.88 -2.59
N LYS A 68 0.39 17.43 -2.83
CA LYS A 68 1.18 18.16 -1.84
C LYS A 68 0.93 19.65 -1.99
N GLU A 69 0.19 20.23 -1.06
CA GLU A 69 -0.09 21.67 -1.01
C GLU A 69 0.52 22.27 0.26
N ASN A 70 1.29 23.36 0.12
CA ASN A 70 1.95 24.04 1.25
C ASN A 70 2.82 23.11 2.12
N GLY A 71 3.40 22.07 1.53
CA GLY A 71 4.23 21.09 2.23
C GLY A 71 3.46 19.92 2.84
N GLU A 72 2.12 19.97 2.85
CA GLU A 72 1.25 18.95 3.42
C GLU A 72 0.59 18.10 2.33
N TRP A 73 0.50 16.79 2.56
CA TRP A 73 -0.21 15.88 1.67
C TRP A 73 -1.71 15.91 1.98
N LYS A 74 -2.52 16.12 0.95
CA LYS A 74 -3.99 16.11 1.01
C LYS A 74 -4.55 15.07 0.05
N VAL A 75 -5.68 14.48 0.42
CA VAL A 75 -6.43 13.58 -0.46
C VAL A 75 -7.08 14.43 -1.55
N LEU A 76 -6.79 14.14 -2.82
CA LEU A 76 -7.45 14.73 -3.98
C LEU A 76 -8.62 13.86 -4.44
N ASP A 77 -8.40 12.55 -4.51
CA ASP A 77 -9.38 11.54 -4.88
C ASP A 77 -9.15 10.29 -4.03
N TYR A 78 -10.24 9.63 -3.67
CA TYR A 78 -10.25 8.37 -2.95
C TYR A 78 -11.51 7.58 -3.31
N SER A 79 -11.31 6.31 -3.63
CA SER A 79 -12.39 5.37 -3.89
C SER A 79 -12.13 4.05 -3.17
N VAL A 80 -13.21 3.42 -2.72
CA VAL A 80 -13.23 2.06 -2.18
C VAL A 80 -14.16 1.25 -3.06
N TRP A 81 -13.78 0.00 -3.30
CA TRP A 81 -14.63 -0.94 -4.02
C TRP A 81 -14.59 -2.32 -3.37
N GLU A 82 -15.67 -3.05 -3.62
CA GLU A 82 -15.83 -4.47 -3.30
C GLU A 82 -16.30 -5.14 -4.59
N ASN A 83 -15.90 -6.40 -4.78
CA ASN A 83 -16.21 -7.20 -5.96
C ASN A 83 -17.37 -8.17 -5.71
#